data_AF-A0A6I2U9S7-F1
#
_entry.id   AF-A0A6I2U9S7-F1
#
_cell.length_a   1.000
_cell.length_b   1.000
_cell.length_c   1.000
_cell.angle_alpha   90.00
_cell.angle_beta   90.00
_cell.angle_gamma   90.00
#
_symmetry.space_group_name_H-M   'P 1'
#
loop_
_entity.id
_entity.type
_entity.pdbx_description
1 polymer ?
#
loop_
_entity_poly.entity_id
_entity_poly.type
_entity_poly.pdbx_seq_one_letter_code
_entity_poly.pdbx_strand_id
1 'polypeptide(L)' 'MSLLPQEQETVISWNKTSKFATIYTTIPADMRRLLESPDIYKKVKEYKQGNRVIGMDFKCEKRFITMRRKERAKKNG' A
#
# COMPACT_ATOMS: atom_id res chain seq x y z
N MET A 1 19.32 8.88 2.21
CA MET A 1 18.83 7.77 3.03
C MET A 1 17.40 7.49 2.64
N SER A 2 17.17 6.32 2.05
CA SER A 2 15.87 5.65 2.01
C SER A 2 15.68 4.89 3.33
N LEU A 3 14.44 4.61 3.71
CA LEU A 3 14.14 3.73 4.85
C LEU A 3 14.84 2.38 4.68
N LEU A 4 15.34 1.83 5.79
CA LEU A 4 15.91 0.48 5.80
C LEU A 4 14.81 -0.52 5.41
N PRO A 5 15.15 -1.65 4.75
CA PRO A 5 14.14 -2.62 4.34
C PRO A 5 13.22 -3.09 5.49
N GLN A 6 13.75 -3.21 6.72
CA GLN A 6 12.97 -3.56 7.90
C GLN A 6 12.00 -2.47 8.40
N GLU A 7 12.17 -1.22 7.97
CA GLU A 7 11.28 -0.09 8.29
C GLU A 7 10.21 0.11 7.20
N GLN A 8 10.30 -0.64 6.10
CA GLN A 8 9.36 -0.53 5.01
C GLN A 8 8.14 -1.39 5.27
N GLU A 9 6.96 -0.80 5.11
CA GLU A 9 5.68 -1.46 5.31
C GLU A 9 4.62 -0.91 4.37
N THR A 10 3.58 -1.72 4.16
CA THR A 10 2.34 -1.30 3.52
C THR A 10 1.20 -1.68 4.45
N VAL A 11 0.40 -0.70 4.87
CA VAL A 11 -0.76 -0.88 5.72
C VAL A 11 -2.00 -0.55 4.92
N ILE A 12 -2.92 -1.50 4.81
CA ILE A 12 -4.21 -1.28 4.16
C ILE A 12 -5.29 -1.25 5.24
N SER A 13 -5.98 -0.12 5.33
CA SER A 13 -7.03 0.13 6.32
C SER A 13 -8.36 0.33 5.61
N TRP A 14 -9.40 -0.38 6.03
CA TRP A 14 -10.77 -0.14 5.56
C TRP A 14 -11.80 -0.37 6.66
N ASN A 15 -12.90 0.38 6.61
CA ASN A 15 -14.08 0.14 7.43
C ASN A 15 -15.04 -0.80 6.67
N LYS A 16 -15.75 -1.69 7.39
CA LYS A 16 -16.81 -2.53 6.83
C LYS A 16 -17.87 -1.69 6.10
N THR A 17 -18.26 -0.54 6.64
CA THR A 17 -19.31 0.33 6.07
C THR A 17 -18.84 1.22 4.92
N SER A 18 -17.56 1.59 4.88
CA SER A 18 -17.01 2.47 3.84
C SER A 18 -16.80 1.70 2.53
N LYS A 19 -17.13 2.27 1.38
CA LYS A 19 -16.76 1.71 0.06
C LYS A 19 -15.27 1.89 -0.28
N PHE A 20 -14.56 2.71 0.49
CA PHE A 20 -13.16 3.04 0.25
C PHE A 20 -12.21 2.41 1.27
N ALA A 21 -11.01 2.11 0.81
CA ALA A 21 -9.84 1.76 1.62
C ALA A 21 -8.80 2.87 1.53
N THR A 22 -7.97 2.95 2.56
CA THR A 22 -6.74 3.76 2.58
C THR A 22 -5.55 2.81 2.58
N ILE A 23 -4.59 3.06 1.69
CA ILE A 23 -3.31 2.36 1.61
C ILE A 23 -2.24 3.35 2.05
N TYR A 24 -1.59 3.07 3.17
CA TYR A 24 -0.32 3.69 3.54
C TYR A 24 0.81 2.80 3.06
N THR A 25 1.84 3.37 2.43
CA THR A 25 3.05 2.62 2.09
C THR A 25 4.30 3.48 2.19
N THR A 26 5.36 2.86 2.70
CA THR A 26 6.72 3.39 2.69
C THR A 26 7.62 2.67 1.68
N ILE A 27 7.08 1.66 0.97
CA ILE A 27 7.79 0.88 -0.04
C ILE A 27 7.87 1.69 -1.35
N PRO A 28 9.06 2.09 -1.84
CA PRO A 28 9.19 2.96 -3.01
C PRO A 28 8.65 2.38 -4.33
N ALA A 29 8.62 1.05 -4.45
CA ALA A 29 8.05 0.37 -5.61
C ALA A 29 6.52 0.46 -5.61
N ASP A 30 5.88 0.27 -4.45
CA ASP A 30 4.43 0.40 -4.29
C ASP A 30 4.00 1.85 -4.50
N MET A 31 4.72 2.82 -3.93
CA MET A 31 4.46 4.25 -4.15
C MET A 31 4.43 4.60 -5.65
N ARG A 32 5.43 4.15 -6.42
CA ARG A 32 5.49 4.37 -7.87
C ARG A 32 4.32 3.72 -8.60
N ARG A 33 4.07 2.44 -8.30
CA ARG A 33 2.98 1.68 -8.92
C ARG A 33 1.61 2.31 -8.67
N LEU A 34 1.34 2.79 -7.46
CA LEU A 34 0.06 3.42 -7.13
C LEU A 34 -0.08 4.80 -7.80
N LEU A 35 1.01 5.54 -7.97
CA LEU A 35 1.01 6.81 -8.70
C LEU A 35 0.75 6.66 -10.20
N GLU A 36 1.13 5.51 -10.80
CA GLU A 36 0.92 5.21 -12.22
C GLU A 36 -0.56 4.94 -12.57
N SER A 37 -1.43 4.74 -11.57
CA SER A 37 -2.87 4.47 -11.75
C SER A 37 -3.74 5.44 -10.95
N PRO A 38 -3.68 6.76 -11.24
CA PRO A 38 -4.34 7.81 -10.46
C PRO A 38 -5.88 7.78 -10.57
N ASP A 39 -6.42 7.11 -11.58
CA ASP A 39 -7.84 6.83 -11.77
C ASP A 39 -8.38 5.82 -10.75
N ILE A 40 -7.52 4.94 -10.23
CA ILE A 40 -7.86 3.93 -9.22
C ILE A 40 -7.41 4.38 -7.82
N TYR A 41 -6.19 4.90 -7.71
CA TYR A 41 -5.53 5.23 -6.45
C TYR A 41 -5.27 6.73 -6.35
N LYS A 42 -6.13 7.42 -5.59
CA LYS A 42 -5.97 8.86 -5.38
C LYS A 42 -5.00 9.10 -4.22
N LYS A 43 -3.85 9.70 -4.48
CA LYS A 43 -2.94 10.18 -3.43
C LYS A 43 -3.65 11.21 -2.55
N VAL A 44 -3.65 11.00 -1.25
CA VAL A 44 -4.27 11.92 -0.26
C VAL A 44 -3.26 12.59 0.65
N LYS A 45 -2.09 11.97 0.87
CA LYS A 45 -1.06 12.53 1.74
C LYS A 45 0.34 12.05 1.38
N GLU A 46 1.34 12.89 1.63
CA GLU A 46 2.76 12.54 1.58
C GLU A 46 3.37 12.73 2.96
N TYR A 47 4.25 11.81 3.34
CA TYR A 47 5.07 11.88 4.53
C TYR A 47 6.49 12.20 4.11
N LYS A 48 7.06 13.28 4.65
CA LYS A 48 8.40 13.75 4.31
C LYS A 48 9.30 13.74 5.54
N GLN A 49 10.56 13.39 5.33
CA GLN A 49 11.63 13.55 6.31
C GLN A 49 12.73 14.39 5.66
N GLY A 50 12.88 15.62 6.13
CA GLY A 50 13.62 16.65 5.39
C GLY A 50 13.01 16.88 4.00
N ASN A 51 13.85 16.90 2.96
CA ASN A 51 13.42 17.12 1.57
C ASN A 51 13.05 15.83 0.81
N ARG A 52 12.86 14.69 1.50
CA ARG A 52 12.55 13.40 0.87
C ARG A 52 11.20 12.87 1.30
N VAL A 53 10.43 12.35 0.34
CA VAL A 53 9.19 11.60 0.62
C VAL A 53 9.58 10.20 1.08
N ILE A 54 9.09 9.83 2.26
CA ILE A 54 9.36 8.53 2.92
C ILE A 54 8.13 7.63 2.94
N GLY A 55 6.93 8.16 2.68
CA GLY A 55 5.71 7.39 2.58
C GLY A 55 4.57 8.18 1.98
N MET A 56 3.51 7.49 1.59
CA MET A 56 2.33 8.09 0.96
C MET A 56 1.06 7.37 1.41
N ASP A 57 -0.03 8.14 1.52
CA ASP A 57 -1.38 7.61 1.66
C ASP A 57 -2.12 7.71 0.32
N PHE A 58 -2.79 6.63 -0.06
CA PHE A 58 -3.68 6.55 -1.21
C PHE A 58 -5.07 6.12 -0.77
N LYS A 59 -6.09 6.63 -1.45
CA LYS A 59 -7.49 6.22 -1.27
C LYS A 59 -7.99 5.57 -2.56
N CYS A 60 -8.62 4.41 -2.43
CA CYS A 60 -9.22 3.68 -3.55
C CYS A 60 -10.52 2.98 -3.11
N GLU A 61 -11.31 2.52 -4.07
CA GLU A 61 -12.45 1.65 -3.74
C GLU A 61 -11.98 0.26 -3.28
N LYS A 62 -12.66 -0.30 -2.26
CA LYS A 62 -12.31 -1.61 -1.69
C LYS A 62 -12.30 -2.75 -2.72
N ARG A 63 -13.08 -2.63 -3.80
CA ARG A 63 -13.16 -3.64 -4.87
C ARG A 63 -11.82 -3.90 -5.59
N PHE A 64 -10.89 -2.95 -5.53
CA PHE A 64 -9.56 -3.08 -6.13
C PHE A 64 -8.57 -3.82 -5.22
N ILE A 65 -8.90 -4.02 -3.94
CA ILE A 65 -8.07 -4.75 -2.98
C ILE A 65 -8.38 -6.24 -3.09
N THR A 66 -7.37 -7.04 -3.43
CA THR A 66 -7.46 -8.51 -3.44
C THR A 66 -6.49 -9.11 -2.44
N MET A 67 -6.99 -10.00 -1.58
CA MET A 67 -6.16 -10.77 -0.67
C MET A 67 -6.02 -12.19 -1.21
N ARG A 68 -4.80 -12.60 -1.53
CA ARG A 68 -4.51 -13.99 -1.89
C ARG A 68 -3.97 -14.73 -0.69
N ARG A 69 -4.61 -15.84 -0.34
CA ARG A 69 -4.06 -16.77 0.65
C ARG A 69 -3.07 -17.68 -0.08
N LYS A 70 -1.82 -17.73 0.39
CA LYS A 70 -0.86 -18.73 -0.10
C LYS A 70 -1.37 -20.10 0.36
N GLU A 71 -1.75 -20.97 -0.58
CA GLU A 71 -2.04 -22.36 -0.24
C GLU A 71 -0.79 -23.00 0.36
N ARG A 72 -0.94 -23.72 1.48
CA ARG A 72 0.15 -24.52 2.02
C ARG A 72 0.40 -25.64 1.03
N ALA A 73 1.57 -25.66 0.40
CA ALA A 73 1.99 -26.81 -0.40
C ALA A 73 1.87 -28.06 0.49
N LYS A 74 1.01 -29.01 0.11
CA LYS A 74 1.01 -30.35 0.72
C LYS A 74 2.40 -30.92 0.46
N LYS A 75 3.20 -31.06 1.52
CA LYS A 75 4.34 -31.99 1.49
C LYS A 75 3.71 -33.38 1.34
N ASN A 76 3.81 -33.96 0.15
CA ASN A 76 3.62 -35.40 -0.01
C ASN A 76 4.79 -36.06 0.74
N GLY A 77 4.47 -36.77 1.82
CA GLY A 77 5.39 -37.68 2.50
C GLY A 77 5.42 -39.03 1.82
#